data_AF-A0AAE8SJN9-F1
#
_entry.id   AF-A0AAE8SJN9-F1
#
_cell.length_a   1.000
_cell.length_b   1.000
_cell.length_c   1.000
_cell.angle_alpha   90.00
_cell.angle_beta   90.00
_cell.angle_gamma   90.00
#
_symmetry.space_group_name_H-M   'P 1'
#
loop_
_entity.id
_entity.type
_entity.pdbx_description
1 polymer ?
#
loop_
_entity_poly.entity_id
_entity_poly.type
_entity_poly.pdbx_seq_one_letter_code
_entity_poly.pdbx_strand_id
1 'polypeptide(L)'
;MIHPTPPGMLDGLSTPLKPWQESGAVGLVKLAQSEFKGGFLSDAMGVGKSLTALVAALELRKGLLPNCGFILIVCRAGCVQWAEEIRRHFKLDCHLAYILR
;
A
#
# COMPACT_ATOMS: atom_id res chain seq x y z
N MET A 1 -8.66 -20.14 -6.55
CA MET A 1 -7.67 -19.62 -5.59
C MET A 1 -7.02 -18.41 -6.24
N ILE A 2 -7.17 -17.22 -5.65
CA ILE A 2 -6.45 -16.03 -6.12
C ILE A 2 -5.04 -16.15 -5.51
N HIS A 3 -4.02 -16.35 -6.34
CA HIS A 3 -2.65 -16.30 -5.88
C HIS A 3 -2.30 -14.84 -5.61
N PRO A 4 -1.91 -14.45 -4.37
CA PRO A 4 -1.43 -13.09 -4.13
C PRO A 4 -0.17 -12.87 -4.96
N THR A 5 -0.17 -11.80 -5.76
CA THR A 5 1.03 -11.32 -6.42
C THR A 5 2.10 -11.05 -5.36
N PRO A 6 3.35 -11.51 -5.54
CA PRO A 6 4.39 -11.19 -4.57
C PRO A 6 4.53 -9.66 -4.44
N PRO A 7 4.64 -9.09 -3.23
CA PRO A 7 4.59 -7.64 -2.96
C PRO A 7 5.63 -6.77 -3.66
N GLY A 8 6.57 -7.38 -4.40
CA GLY A 8 7.58 -6.69 -5.20
C GLY A 8 7.15 -6.36 -6.63
N MET A 9 5.91 -6.70 -7.04
CA MET A 9 5.44 -6.57 -8.43
C MET A 9 4.27 -5.60 -8.59
N LEU A 10 4.12 -4.65 -7.66
CA LEU A 10 3.19 -3.54 -7.82
C LEU A 10 3.61 -2.73 -9.04
N ASP A 11 2.74 -2.70 -10.05
CA ASP A 11 3.02 -2.03 -11.31
C ASP A 11 3.38 -0.57 -11.04
N GLY A 12 4.61 -0.19 -11.39
CA GLY A 12 5.07 1.18 -11.22
C GLY A 12 5.71 1.50 -9.86
N LEU A 13 5.94 0.55 -8.95
CA LEU A 13 6.81 0.81 -7.79
C LEU A 13 8.27 0.96 -8.27
N SER A 14 8.86 2.14 -8.04
CA SER A 14 10.24 2.47 -8.41
C SER A 14 11.24 2.18 -7.29
N THR A 15 10.79 2.20 -6.03
CA THR A 15 11.66 1.96 -4.88
C THR A 15 11.64 0.49 -4.49
N PRO A 16 12.81 -0.19 -4.42
CA PRO A 16 12.86 -1.55 -3.94
C PRO A 16 12.48 -1.60 -2.46
N LEU A 17 11.55 -2.49 -2.13
CA LEU A 17 11.13 -2.71 -0.74
C LEU A 17 12.24 -3.40 0.05
N LYS A 18 12.34 -3.06 1.33
CA LYS A 18 13.16 -3.83 2.27
C LYS A 18 12.41 -5.11 2.67
N PRO A 19 13.12 -6.19 3.08
CA PRO A 19 12.48 -7.47 3.40
C PRO A 19 11.38 -7.39 4.47
N TRP A 20 11.55 -6.50 5.46
CA TRP A 20 10.54 -6.26 6.49
C TRP A 20 9.31 -5.52 5.94
N GLN A 21 9.48 -4.64 4.96
CA GLN A 21 8.37 -3.94 4.31
C GLN A 21 7.56 -4.91 3.44
N GLU A 22 8.22 -5.83 2.73
CA GLU A 22 7.53 -6.89 1.98
C GLU A 22 6.72 -7.79 2.92
N SER A 23 7.36 -8.27 3.99
CA SER A 23 6.71 -9.11 4.99
C SER A 23 5.52 -8.40 5.65
N GLY A 24 5.69 -7.13 6.01
CA GLY A 24 4.63 -6.29 6.57
C GLY A 24 3.46 -6.10 5.59
N ALA A 25 3.76 -5.86 4.31
CA ALA A 25 2.72 -5.70 3.30
C ALA A 25 1.90 -6.99 3.09
N VAL A 26 2.57 -8.16 3.00
CA VAL A 26 1.87 -9.46 2.95
C VAL A 26 0.97 -9.65 4.17
N GLY A 27 1.50 -9.34 5.36
CA GLY A 27 0.76 -9.44 6.62
C GLY A 27 -0.50 -8.58 6.60
N LEU A 28 -0.39 -7.35 6.14
CA LEU A 28 -1.52 -6.43 6.04
C LEU A 28 -2.60 -6.89 5.05
N VAL A 29 -2.22 -7.40 3.88
CA VAL A 29 -3.20 -7.96 2.92
C VAL A 29 -3.95 -9.14 3.56
N LYS A 30 -3.24 -10.04 4.25
CA LYS A 30 -3.86 -11.16 4.97
C LYS A 30 -4.83 -10.67 6.06
N LEU A 31 -4.44 -9.66 6.83
CA LEU A 31 -5.28 -9.07 7.88
C LEU A 31 -6.53 -8.42 7.30
N ALA A 32 -6.41 -7.69 6.19
CA ALA A 32 -7.55 -7.06 5.50
C ALA A 32 -8.54 -8.09 4.92
N GLN A 33 -8.08 -9.30 4.60
CA GLN A 33 -8.93 -10.38 4.10
C GLN A 33 -9.52 -11.26 5.21
N SER A 34 -9.02 -11.16 6.44
CA SER A 34 -9.52 -11.89 7.61
C SER A 34 -10.98 -11.57 7.95
N GLU A 35 -11.54 -12.27 8.92
CA GLU A 35 -12.89 -11.98 9.45
C GLU A 35 -13.01 -10.56 10.01
N PHE A 36 -11.90 -10.01 10.54
CA PHE A 36 -11.86 -8.66 11.13
C PHE A 36 -11.70 -7.54 10.10
N LYS A 37 -11.41 -7.87 8.83
CA LYS A 37 -11.26 -6.92 7.71
C LYS A 37 -10.20 -5.83 7.92
N GLY A 38 -9.22 -6.07 8.79
CA GLY A 38 -8.16 -5.10 9.07
C GLY A 38 -7.20 -5.56 10.17
N GLY A 39 -6.26 -4.69 10.52
CA GLY A 39 -5.28 -4.94 11.58
C GLY A 39 -4.34 -3.75 11.78
N PHE A 40 -3.33 -3.94 12.63
CA PHE A 40 -2.40 -2.89 13.03
C PHE A 40 -1.00 -3.10 12.46
N LEU A 41 -0.41 -2.03 11.89
CA LEU A 41 1.01 -1.96 11.55
C LEU A 41 1.73 -1.10 12.59
N SER A 42 2.31 -1.75 13.61
CA SER A 42 2.85 -1.07 14.80
C SER A 42 4.38 -1.06 14.87
N ASP A 43 5.06 -1.04 13.73
CA ASP A 43 6.53 -1.00 13.71
C ASP A 43 7.09 0.32 14.27
N ALA A 44 8.39 0.34 14.59
CA ALA A 44 9.09 1.54 15.06
C ALA A 44 9.02 2.71 14.05
N MET A 45 9.18 3.95 14.54
CA MET A 45 9.29 5.12 13.64
C MET A 45 10.55 5.02 12.76
N GLY A 46 10.46 5.52 11.52
CA GLY A 46 11.59 5.55 10.58
C GLY A 46 11.78 4.30 9.71
N VAL A 47 11.05 3.20 9.96
CA VAL A 47 11.22 1.93 9.21
C VAL A 47 10.43 1.82 7.90
N GLY A 48 9.72 2.89 7.51
CA GLY A 48 8.99 2.94 6.23
C GLY A 48 7.56 2.39 6.26
N LYS A 49 6.85 2.51 7.40
CA LYS A 49 5.45 2.06 7.56
C LYS A 49 4.48 2.62 6.53
N SER A 50 4.66 3.88 6.14
CA SER A 50 3.78 4.54 5.16
C SER A 50 3.82 3.82 3.82
N LEU A 51 5.03 3.57 3.30
CA LEU A 51 5.22 2.82 2.06
C LEU A 51 4.69 1.37 2.18
N THR A 52 4.95 0.70 3.30
CA THR A 52 4.42 -0.66 3.56
C THR A 52 2.90 -0.71 3.50
N ALA A 53 2.22 0.23 4.17
CA ALA A 53 0.77 0.30 4.18
C ALA A 53 0.20 0.64 2.78
N LEU A 54 0.85 1.55 2.05
CA LEU A 54 0.44 1.94 0.71
C LEU A 54 0.53 0.78 -0.28
N VAL A 55 1.65 0.04 -0.25
CA VAL A 55 1.85 -1.18 -1.06
C VAL A 55 0.76 -2.20 -0.76
N ALA A 56 0.50 -2.49 0.52
CA ALA A 56 -0.55 -3.44 0.89
C ALA A 56 -1.95 -3.03 0.39
N ALA A 57 -2.29 -1.75 0.54
CA ALA A 57 -3.59 -1.24 0.11
C ALA A 57 -3.77 -1.31 -1.42
N LEU A 58 -2.72 -0.97 -2.18
CA LEU A 58 -2.75 -1.02 -3.64
C LEU A 58 -2.79 -2.46 -4.17
N GLU A 59 -2.03 -3.40 -3.57
CA GLU A 59 -2.09 -4.82 -3.91
C GLU A 59 -3.50 -5.40 -3.65
N LEU A 60 -4.07 -5.11 -2.47
CA LEU A 60 -5.42 -5.55 -2.15
C LEU A 60 -6.43 -4.99 -3.16
N ARG A 61 -6.34 -3.70 -3.49
CA ARG A 61 -7.24 -3.07 -4.45
C ARG A 61 -7.11 -3.69 -5.84
N LYS A 62 -5.89 -3.97 -6.31
CA LYS A 62 -5.66 -4.63 -7.61
C LYS A 62 -6.40 -5.97 -7.68
N GLY A 63 -6.42 -6.74 -6.61
CA GLY A 63 -7.16 -8.00 -6.51
C GLY A 63 -8.69 -7.86 -6.40
N LEU A 64 -9.21 -6.68 -6.08
CA LEU A 64 -10.65 -6.43 -5.93
C LEU A 64 -11.29 -5.73 -7.14
N LEU A 65 -10.49 -5.18 -8.06
CA LEU A 65 -10.99 -4.51 -9.26
C LEU A 65 -11.83 -5.45 -10.13
N PRO A 66 -12.90 -4.94 -10.78
CA PRO A 66 -13.41 -3.57 -10.72
C PRO A 66 -14.34 -3.29 -9.52
N ASN A 67 -14.61 -4.28 -8.67
CA ASN A 67 -15.62 -4.23 -7.61
C ASN A 67 -15.07 -3.63 -6.30
N CYS A 68 -14.41 -2.48 -6.38
CA CYS A 68 -13.86 -1.79 -5.21
C CYS A 68 -13.93 -0.27 -5.34
N GLY A 69 -14.00 0.42 -4.21
CA GLY A 69 -13.91 1.88 -4.13
C GLY A 69 -12.47 2.42 -4.20
N PHE A 70 -12.33 3.68 -3.78
CA PHE A 70 -11.04 4.33 -3.59
C PHE A 70 -10.39 3.94 -2.24
N ILE A 71 -9.10 4.22 -2.09
CA ILE A 71 -8.37 4.05 -0.81
C ILE A 71 -8.39 5.38 -0.06
N LEU A 72 -8.99 5.41 1.13
CA LEU A 72 -9.00 6.59 2.00
C LEU A 72 -7.83 6.55 2.98
N ILE A 73 -7.00 7.58 2.98
CA ILE A 73 -5.92 7.77 3.98
C ILE A 73 -6.30 8.93 4.89
N VAL A 74 -6.45 8.65 6.19
CA VAL A 74 -6.71 9.66 7.21
C VAL A 74 -5.41 9.93 7.96
N CYS A 75 -4.98 11.18 8.02
CA CYS A 75 -3.75 11.58 8.69
C CYS A 75 -3.87 12.98 9.31
N ARG A 76 -2.93 13.33 10.20
CA ARG A 76 -2.86 14.70 10.77
C ARG A 76 -2.53 15.70 9.65
N ALA A 77 -2.99 16.94 9.77
CA ALA A 77 -2.77 17.98 8.76
C ALA A 77 -1.28 18.19 8.40
N GLY A 78 -0.35 18.02 9.35
CA GLY A 78 1.09 18.09 9.10
C GLY A 78 1.69 16.88 8.37
N CYS A 79 0.91 15.83 8.13
CA CYS A 79 1.31 14.60 7.44
C CYS A 79 0.84 14.58 5.98
N VAL A 80 0.86 15.73 5.30
CA VAL A 80 0.69 15.85 3.83
C VAL A 80 1.75 15.06 3.02
N GLN A 81 2.70 14.42 3.71
CA GLN A 81 3.73 13.54 3.16
C GLN A 81 3.17 12.41 2.29
N TRP A 82 1.90 12.00 2.43
CA TRP A 82 1.34 10.89 1.63
C TRP A 82 1.34 11.12 0.12
N ALA A 83 1.06 12.35 -0.33
CA ALA A 83 1.17 12.67 -1.76
C ALA A 83 2.62 12.57 -2.23
N GLU A 84 3.57 12.95 -1.37
CA GLU A 84 4.98 12.88 -1.68
C GLU A 84 5.53 11.45 -1.65
N GLU A 85 5.02 10.59 -0.78
CA GLU A 85 5.32 9.14 -0.78
C GLU A 85 4.96 8.52 -2.13
N ILE A 86 3.78 8.85 -2.67
CA ILE A 86 3.37 8.38 -4.01
C ILE A 86 4.35 8.88 -5.08
N ARG A 87 4.66 10.19 -5.06
CA ARG A 87 5.58 10.79 -6.05
C ARG A 87 6.98 10.20 -5.99
N ARG A 88 7.47 9.95 -4.78
CA ARG A 88 8.81 9.44 -4.51
C ARG A 88 8.96 7.97 -4.88
N HIS A 89 7.96 7.15 -4.57
CA HIS A 89 8.09 5.71 -4.64
C HIS A 89 7.49 5.09 -5.90
N PHE A 90 6.63 5.78 -6.63
CA PHE A 90 5.95 5.26 -7.81
C PHE A 90 6.32 6.02 -9.10
N LYS A 91 6.25 5.34 -10.25
CA LYS A 91 6.45 5.93 -11.58
C LYS A 91 5.37 6.98 -11.88
N LEU A 92 5.78 8.03 -12.60
CA LEU A 92 4.94 9.19 -12.93
C LEU A 92 3.63 8.78 -13.60
N ASP A 93 3.69 7.83 -14.53
CA ASP A 93 2.52 7.34 -15.29
C ASP A 93 1.44 6.69 -14.40
N CYS A 94 1.81 6.30 -13.17
CA CYS A 94 0.92 5.68 -12.21
C CYS A 94 0.33 6.68 -11.20
N HIS A 95 0.86 7.91 -11.11
CA HIS A 95 0.46 8.89 -10.08
C HIS A 95 -1.02 9.26 -10.19
N LEU A 96 -1.51 9.52 -11.41
CA LEU A 96 -2.91 9.89 -11.64
C LEU A 96 -3.87 8.75 -11.28
N ALA A 97 -3.45 7.49 -11.50
CA ALA A 97 -4.25 6.32 -11.16
C ALA A 97 -4.39 6.09 -9.64
N TYR A 98 -3.46 6.61 -8.85
CA TYR A 98 -3.45 6.45 -7.39
C TYR A 98 -3.94 7.68 -6.62
N ILE A 99 -3.92 8.87 -7.23
CA ILE A 99 -4.29 10.13 -6.57
C ILE A 99 -5.70 10.59 -6.94
N LEU A 100 -6.19 10.31 -8.15
CA LEU A 100 -7.41 10.92 -8.70
C LEU A 100 -8.56 9.93 -8.99
N ARG A 101 -8.47 8.70 -8.51
CA ARG A 101 -9.51 7.65 -8.69
C ARG A 101 -9.86 6.99 -7.36
#